data_AF-A0A969RPT5-F1
#
_entry.id   AF-A0A969RPT5-F1
#
_cell.length_a   1.000
_cell.length_b   1.000
_cell.length_c   1.000
_cell.angle_alpha   90.00
_cell.angle_beta   90.00
_cell.angle_gamma   90.00
#
_symmetry.space_group_name_H-M   'P 1'
#
loop_
_entity.id
_entity.type
_entity.pdbx_description
1 polymer ?
#
loop_
_entity_poly.entity_id
_entity_poly.type
_entity_poly.pdbx_seq_one_letter_code
_entity_poly.pdbx_strand_id
1 'polypeptide(L)'
;MAHSTEDYGRWDINQSPFNVGFLAELTEFTADQVETLVNRLRPDGQTDLSQTHLSQTSLAQRLMALVGGHPYLVQLAIDELELKRMTLDQLLQTAPTHAGIYAAHLRRHLETLQQRPALAAAFHQVVSSAQPVRLEAKQGYQLYNMGLVKREGNFVQPRCQLYGQYFQEHLQV
;
A
#
# COMPACT_ATOMS: atom_id res chain seq x y z
N MET A 1 41.31 35.82 15.06
CA MET A 1 40.71 34.94 16.07
C MET A 1 39.35 34.54 15.52
N ALA A 2 39.19 33.28 15.13
CA ALA A 2 37.98 32.77 14.50
C ALA A 2 37.25 31.86 15.48
N HIS A 3 35.97 32.15 15.72
CA HIS A 3 35.03 31.22 16.35
C HIS A 3 33.71 31.32 15.59
N SER A 4 33.35 30.25 14.89
CA SER A 4 31.97 29.96 14.51
C SER A 4 31.77 28.47 14.73
N THR A 5 31.24 28.12 15.89
CA THR A 5 30.69 26.79 16.15
C THR A 5 29.22 26.88 15.79
N GLU A 6 28.86 26.54 14.55
CA GLU A 6 27.45 26.34 14.20
C GLU A 6 27.04 24.95 14.71
N ASP A 7 26.03 24.97 15.58
CA ASP A 7 25.35 23.81 16.14
C ASP A 7 24.69 23.04 14.99
N TYR A 8 25.30 21.92 14.59
CA TYR A 8 24.70 20.98 13.65
C TYR A 8 23.50 20.33 14.35
N GLY A 9 22.33 20.96 14.17
CA GLY A 9 21.04 20.49 14.65
C GLY A 9 20.85 18.99 14.36
N ARG A 10 20.25 18.29 15.33
CA ARG A 10 19.99 16.85 15.29
C ARG A 10 19.22 16.49 14.00
N TRP A 11 19.95 15.94 13.03
CA TRP A 11 19.39 15.48 11.76
C TRP A 11 18.49 14.26 12.01
N ASP A 12 17.20 14.42 11.71
CA ASP A 12 16.29 13.29 11.54
C ASP A 12 16.73 12.54 10.27
N ILE A 13 17.33 11.37 10.46
CA ILE A 13 17.78 10.43 9.42
C ILE A 13 16.71 10.10 8.36
N ASN A 14 15.42 10.42 8.60
CA ASN A 14 14.36 10.25 7.61
C ASN A 14 14.20 11.45 6.65
N GLN A 15 14.95 12.54 6.86
CA GLN A 15 15.00 13.67 5.95
C GLN A 15 16.39 13.72 5.31
N SER A 16 16.53 13.02 4.18
CA SER A 16 17.73 13.16 3.36
C SER A 16 17.88 14.63 2.93
N PRO A 17 19.03 15.28 3.20
CA PRO A 17 19.30 16.64 2.72
C PRO A 17 19.41 16.71 1.17
N PHE A 18 19.32 15.57 0.49
CA PHE A 18 19.39 15.43 -0.97
C PHE A 18 18.01 15.36 -1.65
N ASN A 19 16.95 15.96 -1.09
CA ASN A 19 15.70 16.20 -1.82
C ASN A 19 15.84 17.38 -2.83
N VAL A 20 16.99 17.52 -3.50
CA VAL A 20 17.22 18.42 -4.63
C VAL A 20 17.03 17.64 -5.92
N GLY A 21 15.77 17.45 -6.29
CA GLY A 21 15.33 16.78 -7.51
C GLY A 21 13.80 16.79 -7.55
N PHE A 22 13.21 16.83 -8.75
CA PHE A 22 11.77 16.72 -8.93
C PHE A 22 11.24 15.49 -8.18
N LEU A 23 10.47 15.71 -7.10
CA LEU A 23 9.75 14.65 -6.41
C LEU A 23 8.62 14.21 -7.33
N ALA A 24 8.90 13.22 -8.17
CA ALA A 24 7.84 12.45 -8.81
C ALA A 24 7.13 11.67 -7.69
N GLU A 25 6.06 12.25 -7.13
CA GLU A 25 5.13 11.47 -6.32
C GLU A 25 4.61 10.33 -7.21
N LEU A 26 4.90 9.09 -6.83
CA LEU A 26 4.27 7.93 -7.45
C LEU A 26 2.80 7.95 -7.06
N THR A 27 1.98 8.54 -7.93
CA THR A 27 0.53 8.56 -7.78
C THR A 27 -0.02 7.15 -7.94
N GLU A 28 -1.17 6.92 -7.32
CA GLU A 28 -1.91 5.69 -7.55
C GLU A 28 -2.32 5.55 -9.01
N PHE A 29 -2.36 4.32 -9.49
CA PHE A 29 -2.99 4.00 -10.74
C PHE A 29 -4.49 4.27 -10.69
N THR A 30 -5.03 4.86 -11.75
CA THR A 30 -6.47 4.92 -11.96
C THR A 30 -7.00 3.54 -12.34
N ALA A 31 -8.32 3.34 -12.24
CA ALA A 31 -8.96 2.10 -12.70
C ALA A 31 -8.60 1.79 -14.17
N ASP A 32 -8.63 2.80 -15.04
CA ASP A 32 -8.26 2.67 -16.46
C ASP A 32 -6.79 2.27 -16.65
N GLN A 33 -5.89 2.78 -15.80
CA GLN A 33 -4.48 2.40 -15.83
C GLN A 33 -4.29 0.95 -15.38
N VAL A 34 -4.98 0.50 -14.33
CA VAL A 34 -4.94 -0.91 -13.91
C VAL A 34 -5.55 -1.83 -14.97
N GLU A 35 -6.67 -1.43 -15.59
CA GLU A 35 -7.25 -2.17 -16.72
C GLU A 35 -6.28 -2.24 -17.90
N THR A 36 -5.60 -1.14 -18.21
CA THR A 36 -4.55 -1.12 -19.26
C THR A 36 -3.41 -2.08 -18.93
N LEU A 37 -2.94 -2.13 -17.68
CA LEU A 37 -1.88 -3.05 -17.26
C LEU A 37 -2.33 -4.51 -17.38
N VAL A 38 -3.54 -4.83 -16.90
CA VAL A 38 -4.13 -6.16 -17.01
C VAL A 38 -4.30 -6.58 -18.48
N ASN A 39 -4.71 -5.66 -19.35
CA ASN A 39 -4.88 -5.95 -20.78
C ASN A 39 -3.56 -6.17 -21.52
N ARG A 40 -2.43 -5.65 -20.98
CA ARG A 40 -1.08 -5.87 -21.52
C ARG A 40 -0.48 -7.22 -21.17
N LEU A 41 -1.09 -8.01 -20.28
CA LEU A 41 -0.69 -9.40 -19.96
C LEU A 41 -0.80 -10.39 -21.14
N ARG A 42 -0.98 -9.89 -22.36
CA ARG A 42 -0.94 -10.66 -23.60
C ARG A 42 0.36 -10.40 -24.34
N PRO A 43 1.18 -11.44 -24.55
CA PRO A 43 2.05 -11.48 -25.71
C PRO A 43 1.25 -11.85 -26.97
N ASP A 44 0.50 -12.97 -27.02
CA ASP A 44 0.07 -13.52 -28.33
C ASP A 44 -1.36 -14.11 -28.39
N GLY A 45 -2.32 -13.54 -27.65
CA GLY A 45 -3.74 -13.92 -27.80
C GLY A 45 -4.13 -15.33 -27.38
N GLN A 46 -3.26 -15.99 -26.65
CA GLN A 46 -3.49 -17.31 -26.07
C GLN A 46 -3.01 -17.38 -24.62
N THR A 47 -3.01 -16.27 -23.88
CA THR A 47 -2.98 -16.38 -22.41
C THR A 47 -4.36 -16.83 -21.97
N ASP A 48 -4.53 -18.15 -21.96
CA ASP A 48 -5.61 -18.85 -21.32
C ASP A 48 -5.58 -18.51 -19.81
N LEU A 49 -6.15 -17.35 -19.49
CA LEU A 49 -6.75 -17.06 -18.19
C LEU A 49 -8.12 -17.76 -18.08
N SER A 50 -8.55 -18.52 -19.09
CA SER A 50 -9.87 -19.17 -19.18
C SER A 50 -10.06 -20.33 -18.21
N GLN A 51 -9.03 -20.74 -17.46
CA GLN A 51 -9.24 -21.51 -16.23
C GLN A 51 -10.01 -20.72 -15.16
N THR A 52 -9.91 -19.39 -15.20
CA THR A 52 -10.85 -18.48 -14.54
C THR A 52 -11.82 -17.95 -15.59
N HIS A 53 -13.12 -18.19 -15.44
CA HIS A 53 -14.17 -17.68 -16.34
C HIS A 53 -14.34 -16.13 -16.28
N LEU A 54 -13.30 -15.42 -15.87
CA LEU A 54 -13.29 -14.02 -15.48
C LEU A 54 -12.77 -13.16 -16.64
N SER A 55 -13.52 -12.13 -16.99
CA SER A 55 -13.08 -11.12 -17.96
C SER A 55 -11.96 -10.26 -17.37
N GLN A 56 -11.11 -9.68 -18.22
CA GLN A 56 -10.04 -8.77 -17.78
C GLN A 56 -10.56 -7.56 -16.99
N THR A 57 -11.71 -7.03 -17.38
CA THR A 57 -12.40 -5.98 -16.63
C THR A 57 -12.73 -6.45 -15.20
N SER A 58 -13.14 -7.70 -15.02
CA SER A 58 -13.41 -8.26 -13.69
C SER A 58 -12.14 -8.46 -12.85
N LEU A 59 -11.00 -8.76 -13.48
CA LEU A 59 -9.71 -8.83 -12.80
C LEU A 59 -9.28 -7.44 -12.29
N ALA A 60 -9.27 -6.44 -13.19
CA ALA A 60 -8.89 -5.07 -12.84
C ALA A 60 -9.77 -4.51 -11.71
N GLN A 61 -11.08 -4.74 -11.76
CA GLN A 61 -12.00 -4.36 -10.70
C GLN A 61 -11.69 -5.03 -9.35
N ARG A 62 -11.36 -6.33 -9.35
CA ARG A 62 -11.01 -7.05 -8.12
C ARG A 62 -9.68 -6.59 -7.53
N LEU A 63 -8.68 -6.31 -8.37
CA LEU A 63 -7.41 -5.73 -7.91
C LEU A 63 -7.62 -4.33 -7.36
N MET A 64 -8.37 -3.47 -8.07
CA MET A 64 -8.71 -2.13 -7.59
C MET A 64 -9.46 -2.17 -6.26
N ALA A 65 -10.39 -3.12 -6.07
CA ALA A 65 -11.10 -3.27 -4.80
C ALA A 65 -10.14 -3.66 -3.65
N LEU A 66 -9.25 -4.62 -3.89
CA LEU A 66 -8.35 -5.15 -2.86
C LEU A 66 -7.21 -4.18 -2.51
N VAL A 67 -6.45 -3.73 -3.52
CA VAL A 67 -5.20 -2.97 -3.34
C VAL A 67 -5.26 -1.53 -3.82
N GLY A 68 -6.41 -1.09 -4.35
CA GLY A 68 -6.54 0.23 -4.96
C GLY A 68 -5.62 0.36 -6.17
N GLY A 69 -5.14 1.57 -6.41
CA GLY A 69 -4.15 1.86 -7.44
C GLY A 69 -2.71 1.76 -6.96
N HIS A 70 -2.41 1.05 -5.86
CA HIS A 70 -1.05 1.04 -5.31
C HIS A 70 -0.06 0.38 -6.30
N PRO A 71 0.87 1.13 -6.92
CA PRO A 71 1.59 0.62 -8.10
C PRO A 71 2.34 -0.68 -7.86
N TYR A 72 3.06 -0.77 -6.73
CA TYR A 72 3.78 -1.98 -6.34
C TYR A 72 2.87 -3.19 -6.07
N LEU A 73 1.74 -3.01 -5.39
CA LEU A 73 0.84 -4.13 -5.05
C LEU A 73 0.06 -4.63 -6.27
N VAL A 74 -0.32 -3.71 -7.16
CA VAL A 74 -0.93 -4.04 -8.46
C VAL A 74 0.06 -4.84 -9.31
N GLN A 75 1.29 -4.35 -9.45
CA GLN A 75 2.31 -5.05 -10.24
C GLN A 75 2.60 -6.44 -9.70
N LEU A 76 2.76 -6.58 -8.37
CA LEU A 76 3.03 -7.87 -7.75
C LEU A 76 1.90 -8.89 -7.98
N ALA A 77 0.63 -8.46 -7.94
CA ALA A 77 -0.49 -9.35 -8.29
C ALA A 77 -0.45 -9.75 -9.76
N ILE A 78 -0.21 -8.79 -10.65
CA ILE A 78 -0.13 -9.00 -12.09
C ILE A 78 0.97 -10.02 -12.42
N ASP A 79 2.16 -9.86 -11.84
CA ASP A 79 3.31 -10.75 -12.06
C ASP A 79 3.00 -12.20 -11.62
N GLU A 80 2.42 -12.39 -10.44
CA GLU A 80 2.11 -13.73 -9.90
C GLU A 80 1.01 -14.44 -10.70
N LEU A 81 0.04 -13.68 -11.23
CA LEU A 81 -1.02 -14.19 -12.09
C LEU A 81 -0.51 -14.50 -13.52
N GLU A 82 0.34 -13.64 -14.09
CA GLU A 82 0.93 -13.84 -15.41
C GLU A 82 1.81 -15.08 -15.45
N LEU A 83 2.61 -15.29 -14.40
CA LEU A 83 3.45 -16.47 -14.23
C LEU A 83 2.66 -17.75 -13.88
N LYS A 84 1.32 -17.66 -13.77
CA LYS A 84 0.42 -18.76 -13.40
C LYS A 84 0.82 -19.48 -12.11
N ARG A 85 1.42 -18.75 -11.16
CA ARG A 85 1.84 -19.30 -9.86
C ARG A 85 0.67 -19.52 -8.92
N MET A 86 -0.41 -18.76 -9.10
CA MET A 86 -1.65 -18.89 -8.36
C MET A 86 -2.86 -18.40 -9.17
N THR A 87 -4.06 -18.77 -8.73
CA THR A 87 -5.31 -18.24 -9.28
C THR A 87 -5.70 -16.93 -8.60
N LEU A 88 -6.60 -16.15 -9.23
CA LEU A 88 -7.14 -14.94 -8.62
C LEU A 88 -7.84 -15.23 -7.29
N ASP A 89 -8.62 -16.31 -7.20
CA ASP A 89 -9.33 -16.66 -5.97
C ASP A 89 -8.35 -16.98 -4.83
N GLN A 90 -7.26 -17.71 -5.14
CA GLN A 90 -6.19 -17.96 -4.18
C GLN A 90 -5.49 -16.66 -3.75
N LEU A 91 -5.23 -15.75 -4.70
CA LEU A 91 -4.66 -14.45 -4.42
C LEU A 91 -5.56 -13.66 -3.46
N LEU A 92 -6.85 -13.52 -3.77
CA LEU A 92 -7.80 -12.77 -2.96
C LEU A 92 -7.96 -13.36 -1.56
N GLN A 93 -8.00 -14.70 -1.44
CA GLN A 93 -8.14 -15.38 -0.16
C GLN A 93 -6.89 -15.26 0.72
N THR A 94 -5.69 -15.35 0.12
CA THR A 94 -4.42 -15.36 0.86
C THR A 94 -3.81 -13.97 1.02
N ALA A 95 -4.25 -12.97 0.25
CA ALA A 95 -3.70 -11.63 0.24
C ALA A 95 -3.51 -10.99 1.63
N PRO A 96 -4.50 -11.00 2.54
CA PRO A 96 -4.36 -10.43 3.88
C PRO A 96 -3.73 -11.42 4.87
N THR A 97 -2.93 -12.39 4.43
CA THR A 97 -2.34 -13.40 5.31
C THR A 97 -0.82 -13.40 5.24
N HIS A 98 -0.18 -14.02 6.22
CA HIS A 98 1.26 -14.25 6.21
C HIS A 98 1.76 -15.20 5.10
N ALA A 99 0.86 -15.90 4.41
CA ALA A 99 1.19 -16.79 3.31
C ALA A 99 0.93 -16.16 1.92
N GLY A 100 0.26 -15.01 1.86
CA GLY A 100 -0.08 -14.34 0.61
C GLY A 100 1.11 -13.64 -0.05
N ILE A 101 0.93 -13.25 -1.31
CA ILE A 101 1.95 -12.56 -2.11
C ILE A 101 2.42 -11.24 -1.48
N TYR A 102 1.56 -10.61 -0.66
CA TYR A 102 1.83 -9.34 0.01
C TYR A 102 2.52 -9.48 1.38
N ALA A 103 2.79 -10.71 1.85
CA ALA A 103 3.24 -10.96 3.22
C ALA A 103 4.51 -10.19 3.59
N ALA A 104 5.50 -10.12 2.70
CA ALA A 104 6.74 -9.39 2.96
C ALA A 104 6.52 -7.88 3.12
N HIS A 105 5.61 -7.31 2.32
CA HIS A 105 5.24 -5.89 2.37
C HIS A 105 4.50 -5.57 3.68
N LEU A 106 3.49 -6.37 3.99
CA LEU A 106 2.65 -6.22 5.19
C LEU A 106 3.47 -6.38 6.47
N ARG A 107 4.35 -7.39 6.53
CA ARG A 107 5.23 -7.64 7.68
C ARG A 107 6.17 -6.46 7.96
N ARG A 108 6.78 -5.87 6.92
CA ARG A 108 7.66 -4.70 7.08
C ARG A 108 6.95 -3.52 7.74
N HIS A 109 5.72 -3.24 7.30
CA HIS A 109 4.89 -2.21 7.91
C HIS A 109 4.47 -2.58 9.33
N LEU A 110 4.10 -3.83 9.59
CA LEU A 110 3.75 -4.30 10.94
C LEU A 110 4.91 -4.13 11.93
N GLU A 111 6.11 -4.57 11.55
CA GLU A 111 7.34 -4.41 12.36
C GLU A 111 7.61 -2.93 12.67
N THR A 112 7.41 -2.04 11.69
CA THR A 112 7.60 -0.59 11.86
C THR A 112 6.58 0.01 12.83
N LEU A 113 5.32 -0.44 12.75
CA LEU A 113 4.23 0.02 13.62
C LEU A 113 4.42 -0.49 15.06
N GLN A 114 4.83 -1.75 15.24
CA GLN A 114 5.09 -2.34 16.56
C GLN A 114 6.18 -1.61 17.34
N GLN A 115 7.17 -1.03 16.64
CA GLN A 115 8.20 -0.18 17.25
C GLN A 115 7.69 1.21 17.67
N ARG A 116 6.47 1.58 17.27
CA ARG A 116 5.87 2.91 17.49
C ARG A 116 4.43 2.76 18.02
N PRO A 117 4.24 2.37 19.31
CA PRO A 117 2.93 2.00 19.85
C PRO A 117 1.83 3.05 19.64
N ALA A 118 2.16 4.34 19.80
CA ALA A 118 1.20 5.42 19.57
C ALA A 118 0.74 5.51 18.09
N LEU A 119 1.63 5.24 17.14
CA LEU A 119 1.32 5.23 15.72
C LEU A 119 0.54 3.96 15.33
N ALA A 120 0.88 2.81 15.94
CA ALA A 120 0.12 1.57 15.80
C ALA A 120 -1.32 1.72 16.28
N ALA A 121 -1.53 2.29 17.48
CA ALA A 121 -2.86 2.56 18.02
C ALA A 121 -3.67 3.51 17.12
N ALA A 122 -3.03 4.57 16.62
CA ALA A 122 -3.66 5.50 15.69
C ALA A 122 -4.06 4.80 14.38
N PHE A 123 -3.21 3.93 13.83
CA PHE A 123 -3.55 3.20 12.61
C PHE A 123 -4.62 2.12 12.84
N HIS A 124 -4.58 1.44 13.99
CA HIS A 124 -5.64 0.50 14.40
C HIS A 124 -7.00 1.19 14.44
N GLN A 125 -7.07 2.43 14.96
CA GLN A 125 -8.29 3.24 14.93
C GLN A 125 -8.79 3.47 13.49
N VAL A 126 -7.89 3.72 12.55
CA VAL A 126 -8.23 3.94 11.13
C VAL A 126 -8.77 2.66 10.48
N VAL A 127 -8.13 1.51 10.68
CA VAL A 127 -8.57 0.24 10.05
C VAL A 127 -9.78 -0.39 10.73
N SER A 128 -10.08 -0.01 11.98
CA SER A 128 -11.27 -0.48 12.70
C SER A 128 -12.52 0.37 12.45
N SER A 129 -12.38 1.51 11.78
CA SER A 129 -13.49 2.44 11.53
C SER A 129 -14.09 2.23 10.15
N ALA A 130 -15.42 2.19 10.08
CA ALA A 130 -16.16 2.17 8.81
C ALA A 130 -16.16 3.55 8.11
N GLN A 131 -15.77 4.61 8.81
CA GLN A 131 -15.76 5.99 8.30
C GLN A 131 -14.36 6.61 8.46
N PRO A 132 -13.99 7.60 7.62
CA PRO A 132 -12.73 8.31 7.78
C PRO A 132 -12.58 8.91 9.19
N VAL A 133 -11.39 8.74 9.78
CA VAL A 133 -11.09 9.13 11.16
C VAL A 133 -10.23 10.37 11.19
N ARG A 134 -10.46 11.26 12.16
CA ARG A 134 -9.56 12.38 12.43
C ARG A 134 -8.46 11.96 13.39
N LEU A 135 -7.21 12.02 12.93
CA LEU A 135 -6.03 11.78 13.76
C LEU A 135 -5.31 13.07 14.13
N GLU A 136 -4.38 12.99 15.08
CA GLU A 136 -3.39 14.03 15.30
C GLU A 136 -2.59 14.27 14.01
N ALA A 137 -2.25 15.53 13.71
CA ALA A 137 -1.60 15.92 12.47
C ALA A 137 -0.30 15.14 12.21
N LYS A 138 0.52 14.93 13.25
CA LYS A 138 1.78 14.19 13.16
C LYS A 138 1.57 12.72 12.79
N GLN A 139 0.62 12.05 13.47
CA GLN A 139 0.29 10.65 13.21
C GLN A 139 -0.28 10.46 11.80
N GLY A 140 -1.23 11.31 11.41
CA GLY A 140 -1.83 11.27 10.07
C GLY A 140 -0.80 11.49 8.96
N TYR A 141 0.13 12.43 9.16
CA TYR A 141 1.22 12.67 8.21
C TYR A 141 2.19 11.49 8.11
N GLN A 142 2.58 10.90 9.25
CA GLN A 142 3.45 9.72 9.27
C GLN A 142 2.82 8.52 8.56
N LEU A 143 1.55 8.21 8.85
CA LEU A 143 0.83 7.11 8.18
C LEU A 143 0.66 7.35 6.69
N TYR A 144 0.44 8.60 6.28
CA TYR A 144 0.33 8.98 4.87
C TYR A 144 1.66 8.77 4.14
N ASN A 145 2.78 9.22 4.72
CA ASN A 145 4.12 9.04 4.14
C ASN A 145 4.55 7.57 4.12
N MET A 146 4.06 6.75 5.05
CA MET A 146 4.24 5.30 5.01
C MET A 146 3.42 4.64 3.89
N GLY A 147 2.53 5.37 3.22
CA GLY A 147 1.65 4.83 2.19
C GLY A 147 0.49 4.00 2.75
N LEU A 148 0.23 4.03 4.06
CA LEU A 148 -0.79 3.19 4.70
C LEU A 148 -2.21 3.78 4.65
N VAL A 149 -2.31 5.11 4.58
CA VAL A 149 -3.59 5.82 4.55
C VAL A 149 -3.70 6.77 3.37
N LYS A 150 -4.94 7.10 3.01
CA LYS A 150 -5.30 8.27 2.20
C LYS A 150 -5.77 9.39 3.12
N ARG A 151 -5.63 10.64 2.66
CA ARG A 151 -6.07 11.84 3.38
C ARG A 151 -7.15 12.57 2.58
N GLU A 152 -8.24 12.89 3.24
CA GLU A 152 -9.30 13.76 2.71
C GLU A 152 -9.54 14.87 3.72
N GLY A 153 -8.94 16.03 3.44
CA GLY A 153 -8.87 17.13 4.41
C GLY A 153 -8.19 16.70 5.72
N ASN A 154 -8.95 16.75 6.81
CA ASN A 154 -8.48 16.38 8.15
C ASN A 154 -8.76 14.92 8.53
N PHE A 155 -9.32 14.13 7.61
CA PHE A 155 -9.68 12.75 7.84
C PHE A 155 -8.72 11.81 7.11
N VAL A 156 -8.55 10.63 7.68
CA VAL A 156 -7.75 9.53 7.12
C VAL A 156 -8.59 8.27 7.01
N GLN A 157 -8.30 7.47 6.00
CA GLN A 157 -8.87 6.15 5.79
C GLN A 157 -7.77 5.19 5.30
N PRO A 158 -7.93 3.86 5.49
CA PRO A 158 -6.98 2.90 4.94
C PRO A 158 -6.80 3.15 3.43
N ARG A 159 -5.57 3.05 2.93
CA ARG A 159 -5.30 3.32 1.51
C ARG A 159 -6.02 2.32 0.59
N CYS A 160 -6.14 1.08 1.05
CA CYS A 160 -6.81 0.00 0.34
C CYS A 160 -7.38 -1.04 1.32
N GLN A 161 -8.26 -1.90 0.81
CA GLN A 161 -8.94 -2.93 1.60
C GLN A 161 -7.97 -3.94 2.20
N LEU A 162 -6.90 -4.28 1.49
CA LEU A 162 -5.83 -5.17 1.97
C LEU A 162 -5.29 -4.72 3.33
N TYR A 163 -5.02 -3.43 3.49
CA TYR A 163 -4.52 -2.89 4.74
C TYR A 163 -5.58 -2.94 5.84
N GLY A 164 -6.83 -2.64 5.52
CA GLY A 164 -7.94 -2.78 6.46
C GLY A 164 -8.01 -4.19 7.02
N GLN A 165 -8.07 -5.20 6.14
CA GLN A 165 -8.16 -6.62 6.53
C GLN A 165 -6.95 -7.08 7.36
N TYR A 166 -5.73 -6.82 6.88
CA TYR A 166 -4.54 -7.33 7.55
C TYR A 166 -4.30 -6.66 8.90
N PHE A 167 -4.28 -5.32 8.94
CA PHE A 167 -3.85 -4.60 10.15
C PHE A 167 -4.92 -4.56 11.23
N GLN A 168 -6.20 -4.73 10.89
CA GLN A 168 -7.26 -4.86 11.89
C GLN A 168 -7.06 -6.12 12.76
N GLU A 169 -6.58 -7.21 12.18
CA GLU A 169 -6.34 -8.47 12.90
C GLU A 169 -4.99 -8.48 13.64
N HIS A 170 -3.97 -7.81 13.10
CA HIS A 170 -2.58 -7.97 13.55
C HIS A 170 -2.04 -6.82 14.42
N LEU A 171 -2.74 -5.68 14.47
CA LEU A 171 -2.41 -4.61 15.41
C LEU A 171 -3.19 -4.83 16.71
N GLN A 172 -2.53 -5.43 17.71
CA GLN A 172 -3.07 -5.46 19.06
C GLN A 172 -2.82 -4.08 19.70
N VAL A 173 -3.88 -3.44 20.19
CA VAL A 173 -3.82 -2.20 20.98
C VAL A 173 -3.91 -2.53 22.46
#